data_AF-A0A952K0Z1-F1
#
_entry.id   AF-A0A952K0Z1-F1
#
_cell.length_a   1.000
_cell.length_b   1.000
_cell.length_c   1.000
_cell.angle_alpha   90.00
_cell.angle_beta   90.00
_cell.angle_gamma   90.00
#
_symmetry.space_group_name_H-M   'P 1'
#
loop_
_entity.id
_entity.type
_entity.pdbx_description
1 polymer ?
#
loop_
_entity_poly.entity_id
_entity_poly.type
_entity_poly.pdbx_seq_one_letter_code
_entity_poly.pdbx_strand_id
1 'polypeptide(L)'
;METQQRQPDFTPAPEPTAPSVEAEAQLYGMLIRQIRRRTKLTQIAFTRRYGIPLGTYRDWEQGRARPDATARSYLALIAKAPEEIAALIGD
;
A
#
# COMPACT_ATOMS: atom_id res chain seq x y z
N MET A 1 16.73 13.60 55.44
CA MET A 1 15.58 14.15 54.69
C MET A 1 16.15 14.70 53.39
N GLU A 2 16.16 13.89 52.33
CA GLU A 2 16.62 14.34 51.02
C GLU A 2 15.46 14.18 50.04
N THR A 3 15.05 15.31 49.49
CA THR A 3 13.87 15.50 48.64
C THR A 3 14.07 14.75 47.33
N GLN A 4 13.32 13.66 47.14
CA GLN A 4 13.28 12.95 45.87
C GLN A 4 12.70 13.88 44.79
N GLN A 5 13.54 14.31 43.85
CA GLN A 5 13.10 15.05 42.66
C GLN A 5 12.13 14.17 41.88
N ARG A 6 10.84 14.53 41.88
CA ARG A 6 9.89 14.01 40.89
C ARG A 6 10.39 14.44 39.52
N GLN A 7 10.81 13.49 38.70
CA GLN A 7 10.90 13.73 37.27
C GLN A 7 9.50 14.12 36.77
N PRO A 8 9.37 15.21 35.99
CA PRO A 8 8.10 15.54 35.38
C PRO A 8 7.69 14.38 34.46
N ASP A 9 6.42 13.99 34.57
CA ASP A 9 5.80 13.02 33.69
C ASP A 9 5.83 13.61 32.27
N PHE A 10 6.87 13.27 31.51
CA PHE A 10 6.93 13.58 30.09
C PHE A 10 5.94 12.64 29.41
N THR A 11 4.66 12.98 29.45
CA THR A 11 3.73 12.49 28.44
C THR A 11 4.26 13.08 27.14
N PRO A 12 4.84 12.28 26.21
CA PRO A 12 5.20 12.84 24.93
C PRO A 12 3.90 13.41 24.35
N ALA A 13 3.94 14.69 23.95
CA ALA A 13 2.89 15.24 23.11
C ALA A 13 2.67 14.24 21.95
N PRO A 14 1.42 13.97 21.51
CA PRO A 14 1.23 13.09 20.36
C PRO A 14 2.08 13.69 19.24
N GLU A 15 3.13 12.98 18.84
CA GLU A 15 3.96 13.42 17.74
C GLU A 15 3.02 13.66 16.54
N PRO A 16 3.27 14.68 15.69
CA PRO A 16 2.66 14.74 14.38
C PRO A 16 3.25 13.59 13.54
N THR A 17 2.87 12.36 13.90
CA THR A 17 3.48 11.12 13.45
C THR A 17 3.09 10.83 12.02
N ALA A 18 4.06 10.39 11.23
CA ALA A 18 3.81 9.73 9.95
C ALA A 18 2.60 8.76 10.03
N PRO A 19 1.83 8.58 8.95
CA PRO A 19 0.67 7.69 8.96
C PRO A 19 1.03 6.31 9.51
N SER A 20 0.17 5.75 10.37
CA SER A 20 0.40 4.43 10.97
C SER A 20 0.59 3.34 9.91
N VAL A 21 1.16 2.20 10.31
CA VAL A 21 1.31 1.00 9.47
C VAL A 21 0.02 0.68 8.73
N GLU A 22 -1.09 0.68 9.47
CA GLU A 22 -2.42 0.42 8.96
C GLU A 22 -2.94 1.55 8.05
N ALA A 23 -2.69 2.82 8.39
CA ALA A 23 -3.18 3.95 7.60
C ALA A 23 -2.58 3.99 6.20
N GLU A 24 -1.27 3.74 6.04
CA GLU A 24 -0.70 3.63 4.69
C GLU A 24 -1.17 2.36 3.98
N ALA A 25 -1.34 1.24 4.68
CA ALA A 25 -1.85 0.01 4.05
C ALA A 25 -3.25 0.26 3.45
N GLN A 26 -4.12 0.95 4.19
CA GLN A 26 -5.43 1.38 3.69
C GLN A 26 -5.32 2.35 2.51
N LEU A 27 -4.41 3.34 2.59
CA LEU A 27 -4.16 4.28 1.49
C LEU A 27 -3.74 3.53 0.22
N TYR A 28 -2.76 2.64 0.30
CA TYR A 28 -2.33 1.82 -0.83
C TYR A 28 -3.45 0.93 -1.34
N GLY A 29 -4.26 0.33 -0.47
CA GLY A 29 -5.40 -0.49 -0.89
C GLY A 29 -6.43 0.29 -1.72
N MET A 30 -6.72 1.54 -1.34
CA MET A 30 -7.57 2.43 -2.13
C MET A 30 -6.95 2.78 -3.48
N LEU A 31 -5.66 3.15 -3.52
CA LEU A 31 -4.95 3.49 -4.76
C LEU A 31 -4.88 2.30 -5.73
N ILE A 32 -4.54 1.11 -5.23
CA ILE A 32 -4.48 -0.12 -6.01
C ILE A 32 -5.85 -0.46 -6.61
N ARG A 33 -6.92 -0.33 -5.82
CA ARG A 33 -8.29 -0.51 -6.31
C ARG A 33 -8.63 0.46 -7.44
N GLN A 34 -8.20 1.71 -7.33
CA GLN A 34 -8.42 2.70 -8.39
C GLN A 34 -7.66 2.34 -9.68
N ILE A 35 -6.39 1.91 -9.57
CA ILE A 35 -5.59 1.44 -10.71
C ILE A 35 -6.33 0.32 -11.45
N ARG A 36 -6.76 -0.72 -10.73
CA ARG A 36 -7.52 -1.83 -11.35
C ARG A 36 -8.84 -1.39 -11.97
N ARG A 37 -9.57 -0.48 -11.32
CA ARG A 37 -10.85 0.01 -11.87
C ARG A 37 -10.66 0.74 -13.20
N ARG A 38 -9.55 1.46 -13.39
CA ARG A 38 -9.24 2.14 -14.66
C ARG A 38 -9.04 1.16 -15.82
N THR A 39 -8.57 -0.06 -15.54
CA THR A 39 -8.42 -1.10 -16.57
C THR A 39 -9.72 -1.88 -16.84
N LYS A 40 -10.79 -1.63 -16.06
CA LYS A 40 -12.08 -2.35 -16.13
C LYS A 40 -11.97 -3.87 -15.91
N LEU A 41 -10.90 -4.33 -15.25
CA LEU A 41 -10.68 -5.75 -14.99
C LEU A 41 -11.20 -6.17 -13.61
N THR A 42 -11.64 -7.42 -13.51
CA THR A 42 -11.83 -8.09 -12.21
C THR A 42 -10.49 -8.25 -11.50
N GLN A 43 -10.49 -8.56 -10.19
CA GLN A 43 -9.23 -8.83 -9.48
C GLN A 43 -8.44 -9.95 -10.15
N ILE A 44 -9.11 -11.06 -10.49
CA ILE A 44 -8.50 -12.23 -11.12
C ILE A 44 -7.88 -11.87 -12.48
N ALA A 45 -8.63 -11.13 -13.32
CA ALA A 45 -8.14 -10.74 -14.64
C ALA A 45 -6.98 -9.74 -14.54
N PHE A 46 -7.03 -8.80 -13.60
CA PHE A 46 -5.93 -7.87 -13.34
C PHE A 46 -4.67 -8.60 -12.88
N THR A 47 -4.79 -9.49 -11.90
CA THR A 47 -3.66 -10.25 -11.36
C THR A 47 -3.02 -11.14 -12.40
N ARG A 48 -3.85 -11.78 -13.24
CA ARG A 48 -3.36 -12.62 -14.35
C ARG A 48 -2.61 -11.78 -15.38
N ARG A 49 -3.22 -10.68 -15.85
CA ARG A 49 -2.63 -9.80 -16.87
C ARG A 49 -1.29 -9.20 -16.45
N TYR A 50 -1.10 -8.91 -15.16
CA TYR A 50 0.09 -8.23 -14.66
C TYR A 50 1.03 -9.14 -13.85
N GLY A 51 0.82 -10.47 -13.86
CA GLY A 51 1.71 -11.41 -13.18
C GLY A 51 1.82 -11.22 -11.66
N ILE A 52 0.75 -10.75 -11.00
CA ILE A 52 0.72 -10.54 -9.54
C ILE A 52 -0.01 -11.70 -8.89
N PRO A 53 0.53 -12.39 -7.86
CA PRO A 53 -0.20 -13.43 -7.15
C PRO A 53 -1.51 -12.90 -6.54
N LEU A 54 -2.63 -13.59 -6.78
CA LEU A 54 -3.96 -13.12 -6.36
C LEU A 54 -4.09 -12.93 -4.84
N GLY A 55 -3.49 -13.80 -4.03
CA GLY A 55 -3.49 -13.68 -2.57
C GLY A 55 -2.82 -12.38 -2.12
N THR A 56 -1.60 -12.16 -2.59
CA THR A 56 -0.80 -10.95 -2.34
C THR A 56 -1.55 -9.68 -2.77
N TYR A 57 -2.12 -9.69 -3.98
CA TYR A 57 -2.89 -8.55 -4.48
C TYR A 57 -4.13 -8.25 -3.64
N ARG A 58 -4.82 -9.28 -3.12
CA ARG A 58 -5.97 -9.11 -2.22
C ARG A 58 -5.57 -8.50 -0.89
N ASP A 59 -4.45 -8.92 -0.30
CA ASP A 59 -3.93 -8.34 0.94
C ASP A 59 -3.63 -6.85 0.77
N TRP A 60 -3.10 -6.46 -0.39
CA TRP A 60 -2.88 -5.06 -0.70
C TRP A 60 -4.17 -4.29 -0.97
N GLU A 61 -5.04 -4.75 -1.88
CA GLU A 61 -6.28 -4.02 -2.24
C GLU A 61 -7.26 -3.89 -1.05
N GLN A 62 -7.17 -4.79 -0.07
CA GLN A 62 -7.97 -4.77 1.16
C GLN A 62 -7.28 -4.01 2.31
N GLY A 63 -6.05 -3.52 2.10
CA GLY A 63 -5.30 -2.76 3.09
C GLY A 63 -4.81 -3.59 4.27
N ARG A 64 -4.72 -4.92 4.12
CA ARG A 64 -4.13 -5.82 5.14
C ARG A 64 -2.60 -5.78 5.13
N ALA A 65 -2.00 -5.43 3.99
CA ALA A 65 -0.56 -5.32 3.84
C ALA A 65 -0.19 -4.14 2.93
N ARG A 66 1.00 -3.56 3.16
CA ARG A 66 1.58 -2.56 2.26
C ARG A 66 2.30 -3.28 1.11
N PRO A 67 2.18 -2.84 -0.15
CA PRO A 67 3.08 -3.27 -1.21
C PRO A 67 4.51 -2.83 -0.89
N ASP A 68 5.50 -3.67 -1.19
CA ASP A 68 6.92 -3.30 -1.06
C ASP A 68 7.34 -2.25 -2.11
N ALA A 69 8.60 -1.81 -2.08
CA ALA A 69 9.09 -0.78 -2.98
C ALA A 69 8.96 -1.18 -4.47
N THR A 70 9.28 -2.43 -4.80
CA THR A 70 9.22 -2.95 -6.17
C THR A 70 7.79 -3.01 -6.68
N ALA A 71 6.88 -3.54 -5.87
CA ALA A 71 5.45 -3.61 -6.17
C ALA A 71 4.86 -2.21 -6.37
N ARG A 72 5.23 -1.23 -5.54
CA ARG A 72 4.78 0.17 -5.72
C ARG A 72 5.26 0.77 -7.03
N SER A 73 6.53 0.61 -7.38
CA SER A 73 7.07 1.09 -8.66
C SER A 73 6.36 0.44 -9.84
N TYR A 74 6.12 -0.87 -9.76
CA TYR A 74 5.41 -1.59 -10.80
C TYR A 74 3.94 -1.16 -10.94
N LEU A 75 3.22 -1.02 -9.82
CA LEU A 75 1.85 -0.49 -9.81
C LEU A 75 1.79 0.94 -10.37
N ALA A 76 2.80 1.77 -10.12
CA ALA A 76 2.90 3.12 -10.68
C ALA A 76 3.07 3.09 -12.21
N LEU A 77 3.85 2.14 -12.75
CA LEU A 77 3.96 1.93 -14.19
C LEU A 77 2.63 1.50 -14.81
N ILE A 78 1.94 0.52 -14.19
CA ILE A 78 0.60 0.09 -14.63
C ILE A 78 -0.39 1.26 -14.60
N ALA A 79 -0.33 2.11 -13.58
CA ALA A 79 -1.21 3.27 -13.46
C ALA A 79 -0.99 4.30 -14.59
N LYS A 80 0.26 4.41 -15.09
CA LYS A 80 0.64 5.36 -16.14
C LYS A 80 0.33 4.82 -17.54
N ALA A 81 0.60 3.55 -17.79
CA ALA A 81 0.50 2.95 -19.12
C ALA A 81 0.01 1.49 -19.07
N PRO A 82 -1.26 1.24 -18.69
CA PRO A 82 -1.75 -0.12 -18.41
C PRO A 82 -1.65 -1.06 -19.62
N GLU A 83 -2.02 -0.59 -20.81
CA GLU A 83 -1.99 -1.42 -22.02
C GLU A 83 -0.56 -1.69 -22.52
N GLU A 84 0.34 -0.71 -22.43
CA GLU A 84 1.75 -0.87 -22.81
C GLU A 84 2.45 -1.87 -21.88
N ILE A 85 2.25 -1.73 -20.57
CA ILE A 85 2.82 -2.65 -19.58
C ILE A 85 2.26 -4.07 -19.77
N ALA A 86 0.96 -4.21 -20.03
CA ALA A 86 0.37 -5.51 -20.31
C ALA A 86 0.98 -6.15 -21.58
N ALA A 87 1.23 -5.37 -22.63
CA ALA A 87 1.85 -5.87 -23.86
C ALA A 87 3.31 -6.31 -23.68
N LEU A 88 4.04 -5.72 -22.72
CA LEU A 88 5.45 -6.05 -22.45
C LEU A 88 5.64 -7.36 -21.67
N ILE A 89 4.65 -7.79 -20.91
CA ILE A 89 4.80 -8.95 -20.00
C ILE A 89 4.61 -10.27 -20.74
N GLY A 90 3.80 -10.30 -21.80
CA GLY A 90 3.44 -11.52 -22.53
C GLY A 90 2.53 -12.45 -21.69
N ASP A 91 1.60 -13.15 -22.34
CA ASP A 91 0.73 -14.13 -21.68
C ASP A 91 1.49 -15.39 -21.20
#